data_AF-A0A7W1NFA3-F1
#
_entry.id   AF-A0A7W1NFA3-F1
#
_cell.length_a   1.000
_cell.length_b   1.000
_cell.length_c   1.000
_cell.angle_alpha   90.00
_cell.angle_beta   90.00
_cell.angle_gamma   90.00
#
_symmetry.space_group_name_H-M   'P 1'
#
loop_
_entity.id
_entity.type
_entity.pdbx_description
1 polymer ?
#
loop_
_entity_poly.entity_id
_entity_poly.type
_entity_poly.pdbx_seq_one_letter_code
_entity_poly.pdbx_strand_id
1 'polypeptide(L)'
;MPKDGRLGALGIDVYEREQRVFFEDGSQRITQDDTLARLITFPNVLVTAHQAFLTGDALANIVGATLDNVDEHARSGSPLHPLPAVV
;
A
#
# COMPACT_ATOMS: atom_id res chain seq x y z
N MET A 1 -19.86 -11.27 3.27
CA MET A 1 -20.22 -9.91 3.63
C MET A 1 -19.65 -9.63 5.01
N PRO A 2 -19.70 -8.39 5.50
CA PRO A 2 -20.87 -7.98 6.27
C PRO A 2 -21.99 -9.05 6.40
N LYS A 3 -21.62 -10.29 6.74
CA LYS A 3 -22.33 -11.58 6.71
C LYS A 3 -23.85 -11.49 6.80
N ASP A 4 -24.12 -10.69 7.81
CA ASP A 4 -25.29 -10.63 8.65
C ASP A 4 -25.83 -9.20 8.67
N GLY A 5 -25.50 -8.38 7.66
CA GLY A 5 -25.96 -6.99 7.50
C GLY A 5 -25.31 -5.97 8.43
N ARG A 6 -24.30 -6.36 9.22
CA ARG A 6 -23.66 -5.47 10.21
C ARG A 6 -22.79 -4.35 9.63
N LEU A 7 -22.28 -4.49 8.41
CA LEU A 7 -21.48 -3.47 7.72
C LEU A 7 -22.13 -3.11 6.37
N GLY A 8 -22.46 -1.84 6.16
CA GLY A 8 -23.11 -1.39 4.92
C GLY A 8 -22.18 -1.44 3.69
N ALA A 9 -20.89 -1.17 3.89
CA ALA A 9 -19.85 -1.18 2.87
C ALA A 9 -18.47 -1.45 3.50
N LEU A 10 -17.48 -1.78 2.67
CA LEU A 10 -16.08 -1.98 3.07
C LEU A 10 -15.15 -1.31 2.06
N GLY A 11 -14.23 -0.48 2.55
CA GLY A 11 -13.09 0.04 1.78
C GLY A 11 -11.80 -0.40 2.44
N ILE A 12 -10.93 -1.09 1.71
CA ILE A 12 -9.60 -1.50 2.19
C ILE A 12 -8.52 -1.14 1.18
N ASP A 13 -7.40 -0.60 1.65
CA ASP A 13 -6.23 -0.29 0.82
C ASP A 13 -5.09 -1.33 0.98
N VAL A 14 -5.18 -2.16 2.02
CA VAL A 14 -4.19 -3.18 2.38
C VAL A 14 -4.88 -4.53 2.53
N TYR A 15 -4.17 -5.60 2.17
CA TYR A 15 -4.67 -6.96 2.31
C TYR A 15 -3.56 -7.89 2.80
N GLU A 16 -3.87 -8.75 3.77
CA GLU A 16 -2.88 -9.61 4.44
C GLU A 16 -1.99 -10.43 3.50
N ARG A 17 -2.47 -10.79 2.30
CA ARG A 17 -1.75 -11.59 1.30
C ARG A 17 -1.42 -10.82 0.02
N GLU A 18 -1.37 -9.50 0.11
CA GLU A 18 -1.10 -8.60 -1.02
C GLU A 18 0.20 -8.87 -1.77
N GLN A 19 1.25 -9.38 -1.09
CA GLN A 19 2.57 -9.59 -1.70
C GLN A 19 2.55 -10.53 -2.93
N ARG A 20 1.49 -11.33 -3.10
CA ARG A 20 1.34 -12.27 -4.23
C ARG A 20 0.41 -11.76 -5.33
N VAL A 21 -0.22 -10.60 -5.15
CA VAL A 21 -1.32 -10.12 -6.01
C VAL A 21 -1.18 -8.64 -6.36
N PHE A 22 -0.74 -7.81 -5.41
CA PHE A 22 -0.61 -6.37 -5.61
C PHE A 22 0.75 -6.07 -6.25
N PHE A 23 0.80 -4.98 -7.02
CA PHE A 23 1.98 -4.50 -7.77
C PHE A 23 2.42 -5.32 -8.99
N GLU A 24 1.63 -6.31 -9.42
CA GLU A 24 1.81 -7.00 -10.70
C GLU A 24 0.58 -6.87 -11.60
N ASP A 25 0.75 -6.97 -12.92
CA ASP A 25 -0.38 -7.07 -13.84
C ASP A 25 -1.04 -8.46 -13.72
N GLY A 26 -2.15 -8.52 -12.99
CA GLY A 26 -2.96 -9.72 -12.80
C GLY A 26 -4.11 -9.87 -13.80
N SER A 27 -4.26 -8.97 -14.80
CA SER A 27 -5.46 -8.90 -15.64
C SER A 27 -5.79 -10.17 -16.41
N GLN A 28 -4.77 -10.98 -16.74
CA GLN A 28 -4.89 -12.26 -17.44
C GLN A 28 -4.78 -13.49 -16.52
N ARG A 29 -4.67 -13.28 -15.21
CA ARG A 29 -4.44 -14.34 -14.22
C ARG A 29 -5.65 -14.47 -13.30
N ILE A 30 -6.17 -15.68 -13.18
CA ILE A 30 -7.18 -15.98 -12.17
C ILE A 30 -6.46 -15.95 -10.81
N THR A 31 -6.93 -15.08 -9.91
CA THR A 31 -6.40 -15.08 -8.54
C THR A 31 -6.71 -16.41 -7.87
N GLN A 32 -5.70 -17.01 -7.23
CA GLN A 32 -5.88 -18.22 -6.41
C GLN A 32 -6.31 -17.88 -4.97
N ASP A 33 -6.48 -16.59 -4.67
CA ASP A 33 -6.96 -16.14 -3.37
C ASP A 33 -8.49 -16.06 -3.38
N ASP A 34 -9.12 -17.13 -2.90
CA ASP A 34 -10.58 -17.24 -2.80
C ASP A 34 -11.21 -16.12 -1.95
N THR A 35 -10.48 -15.59 -0.97
CA THR A 35 -10.99 -14.53 -0.10
C THR A 35 -11.01 -13.22 -0.85
N LEU A 36 -9.90 -12.85 -1.50
CA LEU A 36 -9.84 -11.65 -2.33
C LEU A 36 -10.80 -11.73 -3.51
N ALA A 37 -10.84 -12.86 -4.23
CA ALA A 37 -11.78 -13.12 -5.32
C ALA A 37 -13.22 -12.88 -4.87
N ARG A 38 -13.58 -13.38 -3.69
CA ARG A 38 -14.91 -13.15 -3.13
C ARG A 38 -15.14 -11.68 -2.74
N LEU A 39 -14.17 -11.02 -2.12
CA LEU A 39 -14.30 -9.63 -1.68
C LEU A 39 -14.57 -8.69 -2.86
N ILE A 40 -13.80 -8.82 -3.96
CA ILE A 40 -13.93 -7.96 -5.14
C ILE A 40 -15.21 -8.19 -5.95
N THR A 41 -15.97 -9.25 -5.67
CA THR A 41 -17.28 -9.51 -6.32
C THR A 41 -18.45 -8.82 -5.63
N PHE A 42 -18.27 -8.31 -4.41
CA PHE A 42 -19.34 -7.62 -3.70
C PHE A 42 -19.45 -6.16 -4.18
N PRO A 43 -20.64 -5.68 -4.56
CA PRO A 43 -20.82 -4.33 -5.10
C PRO A 43 -20.60 -3.22 -4.07
N ASN A 44 -20.62 -3.56 -2.77
CA ASN A 44 -20.38 -2.65 -1.66
C ASN A 44 -18.96 -2.79 -1.06
N VAL A 45 -18.04 -3.38 -1.81
CA VAL A 45 -16.63 -3.55 -1.41
C VAL A 45 -15.74 -2.85 -2.43
N LEU A 46 -14.88 -1.96 -1.94
CA LEU A 46 -13.80 -1.34 -2.70
C LEU A 46 -12.46 -1.81 -2.13
N VAL A 47 -11.62 -2.35 -2.99
CA VAL A 47 -10.25 -2.75 -2.66
C VAL A 47 -9.31 -1.91 -3.53
N THR A 48 -8.39 -1.20 -2.90
CA THR A 48 -7.25 -0.54 -3.54
C THR A 48 -5.96 -1.21 -3.09
N ALA A 49 -4.87 -1.05 -3.84
CA ALA A 49 -3.63 -1.77 -3.63
C ALA A 49 -2.50 -0.83 -3.19
N HIS A 50 -2.43 -0.52 -1.89
CA HIS A 50 -1.43 0.41 -1.33
C HIS A 50 -1.42 1.77 -2.03
N GLN A 51 -2.59 2.28 -2.42
CA GLN A 51 -2.70 3.50 -3.21
C GLN A 51 -3.07 4.72 -2.36
N ALA A 52 -3.31 4.55 -1.05
CA ALA A 52 -3.68 5.67 -0.18
C ALA A 52 -2.62 6.79 -0.14
N PHE A 53 -1.33 6.46 -0.31
CA PHE A 53 -0.26 7.45 -0.35
C PHE A 53 -0.08 8.13 -1.72
N LEU A 54 -0.75 7.66 -2.78
CA LEU A 54 -0.50 8.04 -4.16
C LEU A 54 -1.16 9.40 -4.50
N THR A 55 -0.71 10.45 -3.83
CA THR A 55 -1.11 11.84 -4.06
C THR A 55 0.10 12.67 -4.50
N GLY A 56 -0.14 13.75 -5.25
CA GLY A 56 0.95 14.63 -5.71
C GLY A 56 1.79 15.17 -4.55
N ASP A 57 1.13 15.63 -3.48
CA ASP A 57 1.80 16.19 -2.30
C ASP A 57 2.63 15.15 -1.55
N ALA A 58 2.08 13.95 -1.33
CA ALA A 58 2.82 12.88 -0.66
C ALA A 58 4.02 12.42 -1.49
N LEU A 59 3.87 12.27 -2.81
CA LEU A 59 4.98 11.92 -3.69
C LEU A 59 6.07 13.01 -3.70
N ALA A 60 5.69 14.29 -3.74
CA ALA A 60 6.64 15.39 -3.66
C ALA A 60 7.44 15.36 -2.34
N ASN A 61 6.76 15.11 -1.21
CA ASN A 61 7.41 15.00 0.10
C ASN A 61 8.31 13.76 0.20
N ILE A 62 7.87 12.61 -0.32
CA ILE A 62 8.68 11.38 -0.36
C ILE A 62 9.96 11.61 -1.15
N VAL A 63 9.86 12.22 -2.34
CA VAL A 63 11.02 12.54 -3.17
C VAL A 63 11.94 13.52 -2.45
N GLY A 64 11.39 14.62 -1.91
CA GLY A 64 12.16 15.63 -1.18
C GLY A 64 12.92 15.04 0.00
N ALA A 65 12.23 14.34 0.90
CA ALA A 65 12.85 13.69 2.06
C ALA A 65 13.89 12.63 1.65
N THR A 66 13.67 11.93 0.54
CA THR A 66 14.64 10.95 0.02
C THR A 66 15.92 11.65 -0.44
N LEU A 67 15.80 12.73 -1.23
CA LEU A 67 16.94 13.48 -1.71
C LEU A 67 17.70 14.16 -0.57
N ASP A 68 17.00 14.80 0.36
CA ASP A 68 17.61 15.44 1.53
C ASP A 68 18.41 14.45 2.39
N ASN A 69 17.89 13.23 2.57
CA ASN A 69 18.60 12.16 3.27
C ASN A 69 19.89 11.74 2.56
N VAL A 70 19.85 11.59 1.23
CA VAL A 70 21.01 11.20 0.43
C VAL A 70 22.06 12.30 0.45
N ASP A 71 21.64 13.55 0.26
CA ASP A 71 22.52 14.71 0.24
C ASP A 71 23.21 14.93 1.59
N GLU A 72 22.47 14.79 2.69
CA GLU A 72 23.04 14.91 4.03
C GLU A 72 24.02 13.78 4.32
N HIS A 73 23.67 12.54 3.95
CA HIS A 73 24.57 11.41 4.09
C HIS A 73 25.87 11.61 3.29
N ALA A 74 25.80 12.13 2.08
CA ALA A 74 26.97 12.42 1.26
C ALA A 74 27.88 13.51 1.87
N ARG A 75 27.31 14.47 2.60
CA ARG A 75 28.07 15.56 3.24
C ARG A 75 28.64 15.20 4.61
N SER A 76 27.85 14.60 5.49
CA SER A 76 28.18 14.40 6.91
C SER A 76 28.37 12.93 7.30
N GLY A 77 28.13 11.99 6.37
CA GLY A 77 28.16 10.56 6.63
C GLY A 77 26.92 10.01 7.33
N SER A 78 25.92 10.86 7.63
CA SER A 78 24.66 10.48 8.28
C SER A 78 23.46 11.07 7.53
N PRO A 79 22.35 10.34 7.35
CA PRO A 79 21.15 10.89 6.72
C PRO A 79 20.43 11.87 7.66
N LEU A 80 19.64 12.78 7.08
CA LEU A 80 18.81 13.74 7.81
C LEU A 80 17.79 13.07 8.76
N HIS A 81 17.25 11.94 8.34
CA HIS A 81 16.29 11.10 9.05
C HIS A 81 16.88 9.69 9.25
N PRO A 82 17.72 9.48 10.28
CA PRO A 82 18.30 8.17 10.55
C PRO A 82 17.25 7.17 11.04
N LEU A 83 17.40 5.92 10.62
CA LEU A 83 16.60 4.83 11.16
C LEU A 83 17.02 4.55 12.62
N PRO A 84 16.08 4.19 13.51
CA PRO A 84 16.43 3.70 14.82
C PRO A 84 17.33 2.47 14.70
N ALA A 85 18.32 2.35 15.59
CA ALA A 85 19.12 1.14 15.66
C ALA A 85 18.20 -0.06 15.89
N VAL A 86 18.26 -1.04 14.99
CA VAL A 86 17.56 -2.31 15.17
C VAL A 86 18.26 -3.01 16.34
N VAL A 87 17.53 -3.17 17.45
CA VAL A 87 17.98 -3.95 18.61
C VAL A 87 17.88 -5.44 18.31
#